data_AF-A0A9E1NJR9-F1
#
_entry.id   AF-A0A9E1NJR9-F1
#
_cell.length_a   1.000
_cell.length_b   1.000
_cell.length_c   1.000
_cell.angle_alpha   90.00
_cell.angle_beta   90.00
_cell.angle_gamma   90.00
#
_symmetry.space_group_name_H-M   'P 1'
#
loop_
_entity.id
_entity.type
_entity.pdbx_description
1 polymer ?
#
loop_
_entity_poly.entity_id
_entity_poly.type
_entity_poly.pdbx_seq_one_letter_code
_entity_poly.pdbx_strand_id
1 'polypeptide(L)'
;MSLMYEELDSRPTPLGDLMLRRRRLIQLGGLDIYEVKLGEYFLMTSLFHEAEVQLSKLSLGVLEKENLDVVVGGLGLGYTAVSALEDTRVISLIVVEYLEGVIEWHQKG
;
A
#
# COMPACT_ATOMS: atom_id res chain seq x y z
N MET A 1 16.38 9.77 -17.18
CA MET A 1 15.79 8.66 -16.41
C MET A 1 16.49 7.37 -16.76
N SER A 2 16.79 6.55 -15.75
CA SER A 2 17.38 5.22 -15.94
C SER A 2 16.29 4.25 -16.37
N LEU A 3 16.59 3.30 -17.26
CA LEU A 3 15.67 2.19 -17.61
C LEU A 3 15.22 1.36 -16.40
N MET A 4 15.92 1.50 -15.27
CA MET A 4 15.81 0.66 -14.08
C MET A 4 15.14 1.37 -12.90
N TYR A 5 15.00 2.69 -12.96
CA TYR A 5 14.56 3.51 -11.84
C TYR A 5 13.85 4.76 -12.35
N GLU A 6 12.70 5.02 -11.76
CA GLU A 6 11.91 6.21 -11.97
C GLU A 6 11.32 6.68 -10.64
N GLU A 7 11.52 7.95 -10.32
CA GLU A 7 10.78 8.63 -9.26
C GLU A 7 9.45 9.08 -9.82
N LEU A 8 8.35 8.59 -9.26
CA LEU A 8 7.00 8.89 -9.71
C LEU A 8 6.44 10.13 -9.01
N ASP A 9 6.77 10.28 -7.73
CA ASP A 9 6.42 11.45 -6.94
C ASP A 9 7.39 11.59 -5.76
N SER A 10 7.67 12.82 -5.37
CA SER A 10 8.49 13.15 -4.20
C SER A 10 8.06 14.50 -3.64
N ARG A 11 7.68 14.52 -2.36
CA ARG A 11 7.18 15.72 -1.70
C ARG A 11 7.64 15.80 -0.24
N PRO A 12 7.96 17.01 0.25
CA PRO A 12 8.31 17.19 1.65
C PRO A 12 7.09 16.99 2.55
N THR A 13 7.29 16.36 3.69
CA THR A 13 6.30 16.27 4.78
C THR A 13 6.97 16.61 6.11
N PRO A 14 6.20 16.90 7.18
CA PRO A 14 6.78 17.10 8.51
C PRO A 14 7.59 15.89 9.04
N LEU A 15 7.40 14.70 8.48
CA LEU A 15 8.09 13.47 8.86
C LEU A 15 9.31 13.14 7.97
N GLY A 16 9.59 13.96 6.97
CA GLY A 16 10.59 13.73 5.93
C GLY A 16 9.98 13.65 4.53
N ASP A 17 10.83 13.54 3.51
CA ASP A 17 10.37 13.48 2.12
C ASP A 17 9.64 12.16 1.84
N LEU A 18 8.37 12.25 1.48
CA LEU A 18 7.56 11.13 1.04
C LEU A 18 7.82 10.90 -0.45
N MET A 19 8.29 9.70 -0.80
CA MET A 19 8.67 9.37 -2.17
C MET A 19 7.99 8.08 -2.62
N LEU A 20 7.40 8.11 -3.81
CA LEU A 20 6.98 6.94 -4.57
C LEU A 20 7.93 6.75 -5.74
N ARG A 21 8.46 5.54 -5.89
CA ARG A 21 9.36 5.20 -6.99
C ARG A 21 9.02 3.86 -7.61
N ARG A 22 9.28 3.75 -8.91
CA ARG A 22 9.24 2.51 -9.67
C ARG A 22 10.66 2.04 -9.94
N ARG A 23 10.91 0.75 -9.69
CA ARG A 23 12.16 0.08 -10.03
C ARG A 23 11.88 -1.13 -10.88
N ARG A 24 12.70 -1.33 -11.91
CA ARG A 24 12.66 -2.54 -12.73
C ARG A 24 13.73 -3.51 -12.26
N LEU A 25 13.37 -4.74 -11.95
CA LEU A 25 14.29 -5.76 -11.45
C LEU A 25 14.65 -6.76 -12.57
N ILE A 26 15.77 -6.54 -13.27
CA ILE A 26 16.21 -7.43 -14.38
C ILE A 26 16.38 -8.87 -13.90
N GLN A 27 16.92 -9.08 -12.70
CA GLN A 27 17.13 -10.40 -12.12
C GLN A 27 15.83 -11.19 -11.91
N LEU A 28 14.69 -10.49 -11.83
CA LEU A 28 13.35 -11.08 -11.72
C LEU A 28 12.56 -10.90 -13.03
N GLY A 29 13.22 -11.13 -14.17
CA GLY A 29 12.57 -11.07 -15.49
C GLY A 29 12.14 -9.67 -15.93
N GLY A 30 12.71 -8.62 -15.32
CA GLY A 30 12.32 -7.24 -15.60
C GLY A 30 10.99 -6.84 -14.98
N LEU A 31 10.61 -7.46 -13.85
CA LEU A 31 9.46 -7.09 -13.03
C LEU A 31 9.57 -5.64 -12.56
N ASP A 32 8.50 -4.88 -12.74
CA ASP A 32 8.36 -3.54 -12.15
C ASP A 32 7.85 -3.66 -10.71
N ILE A 33 8.52 -2.99 -9.79
CA ILE A 33 8.13 -2.89 -8.39
C ILE A 33 7.96 -1.42 -8.00
N TYR A 34 7.04 -1.18 -7.09
CA TYR A 34 6.78 0.13 -6.49
C TYR A 34 7.30 0.12 -5.07
N GLU A 35 7.98 1.19 -4.68
CA GLU A 35 8.54 1.35 -3.34
C GLU A 35 8.15 2.71 -2.78
N VAL A 36 7.79 2.72 -1.50
CA VAL A 36 7.47 3.94 -0.75
C VAL A 36 8.57 4.18 0.28
N LYS A 37 9.08 5.41 0.32
CA LYS A 37 10.08 5.88 1.28
C LYS A 37 9.59 7.12 2.02
N LEU A 38 10.06 7.30 3.25
CA LEU A 38 9.84 8.50 4.06
C LEU A 38 11.17 8.96 4.65
N GLY A 39 11.74 10.03 4.09
CA GLY A 39 13.13 10.41 4.30
C GLY A 39 14.06 9.24 3.95
N GLU A 40 14.93 8.87 4.88
CA GLU A 40 15.86 7.76 4.70
C GLU A 40 15.21 6.38 4.90
N TYR A 41 14.03 6.33 5.52
CA TYR A 41 13.36 5.08 5.88
C TYR A 41 12.63 4.45 4.69
N PHE A 42 12.73 3.13 4.61
CA PHE A 42 11.94 2.32 3.69
C PHE A 42 10.64 1.92 4.36
N LEU A 43 9.50 2.24 3.75
CA LEU A 43 8.19 1.92 4.31
C LEU A 43 7.68 0.59 3.78
N MET A 44 7.58 0.43 2.46
CA MET A 44 7.07 -0.79 1.85
C MET A 44 7.43 -0.96 0.37
N THR A 45 7.20 -2.16 -0.15
CA THR A 45 7.35 -2.51 -1.57
C THR A 45 6.21 -3.39 -2.07
N SER A 46 5.85 -3.24 -3.33
CA SER A 46 4.93 -4.16 -4.02
C SER A 46 5.49 -5.58 -4.17
N LEU A 47 6.81 -5.79 -4.00
CA LEU A 47 7.43 -7.11 -4.12
C LEU A 47 7.11 -8.03 -2.94
N PHE A 48 6.97 -7.47 -1.74
CA PHE A 48 6.77 -8.21 -0.50
C PHE A 48 5.61 -7.57 0.26
N HIS A 49 4.39 -8.09 0.03
CA HIS A 49 3.17 -7.58 0.64
C HIS A 49 2.28 -8.69 1.26
N GLU A 50 2.84 -9.89 1.43
CA GLU A 50 2.09 -11.04 1.95
C GLU A 50 1.63 -10.80 3.39
N ALA A 51 2.43 -10.10 4.19
CA ALA A 51 2.06 -9.79 5.58
C ALA A 51 0.81 -8.90 5.63
N GLU A 52 0.70 -7.93 4.73
CA GLU A 52 -0.43 -7.01 4.58
C GLU A 52 -1.71 -7.73 4.16
N VAL A 53 -1.59 -8.74 3.28
CA VAL A 53 -2.70 -9.61 2.87
C VAL A 53 -3.14 -10.51 4.02
N GLN A 54 -2.19 -11.16 4.69
CA GLN A 54 -2.48 -12.05 5.81
C GLN A 54 -3.06 -11.30 7.00
N LEU A 55 -2.64 -10.05 7.24
CA LEU A 55 -3.22 -9.21 8.28
C LEU A 55 -4.74 -9.10 8.12
N SER A 56 -5.23 -8.83 6.90
CA SER A 56 -6.67 -8.78 6.62
C SER A 56 -7.33 -10.16 6.74
N LYS A 57 -6.77 -11.18 6.07
CA LYS A 57 -7.37 -12.53 6.02
C LYS A 57 -7.48 -13.18 7.39
N LEU A 58 -6.43 -13.13 8.19
CA LEU A 58 -6.42 -13.73 9.53
C LEU A 58 -7.31 -12.95 10.49
N SER A 59 -7.33 -11.61 10.41
CA SER A 59 -8.17 -10.78 11.29
C SER A 59 -9.65 -10.94 10.99
N LEU A 60 -10.04 -11.05 9.72
CA LEU A 60 -11.44 -11.29 9.34
C LEU A 60 -11.85 -12.76 9.54
N GLY A 61 -10.90 -13.70 9.38
CA GLY A 61 -11.14 -15.13 9.52
C GLY A 61 -11.53 -15.57 10.93
N VAL A 62 -11.19 -14.80 11.97
CA VAL A 62 -11.61 -15.07 13.36
C VAL A 62 -13.01 -14.54 13.70
N LEU A 63 -13.64 -13.79 12.79
CA LEU A 63 -14.97 -13.25 13.00
C LEU A 63 -16.03 -14.22 12.47
N GLU A 64 -17.06 -14.50 13.27
CA GLU A 64 -18.25 -15.25 12.85
C GLU A 64 -19.40 -14.34 12.36
N LYS A 65 -19.15 -13.02 12.34
CA LYS A 65 -20.16 -12.00 12.00
C LYS A 65 -20.25 -11.76 10.49
N GLU A 66 -21.46 -11.44 10.04
CA GLU A 66 -21.79 -10.97 8.69
C GLU A 66 -21.99 -9.44 8.66
N ASN A 67 -21.94 -8.84 7.47
CA ASN A 67 -22.12 -7.39 7.25
C ASN A 67 -21.13 -6.56 8.09
N LEU A 68 -19.85 -6.66 7.74
CA LEU A 68 -18.74 -6.03 8.43
C LEU A 68 -18.48 -4.62 7.90
N ASP A 69 -18.38 -3.67 8.83
CA ASP A 69 -17.80 -2.36 8.60
C ASP A 69 -16.35 -2.38 9.07
N VAL A 70 -15.42 -2.14 8.15
CA VAL A 70 -13.98 -2.30 8.41
C VAL A 70 -13.28 -0.94 8.39
N VAL A 71 -12.36 -0.73 9.33
CA VAL A 71 -11.42 0.39 9.31
C VAL A 71 -10.02 -0.15 9.09
N VAL A 72 -9.33 0.37 8.08
CA VAL A 72 -7.90 0.11 7.84
C VAL A 72 -7.10 1.35 8.22
N GLY A 73 -6.20 1.20 9.19
CA GLY A 73 -5.27 2.25 9.58
C GLY A 73 -4.02 2.22 8.69
N GLY A 74 -3.76 3.34 8.01
CA GLY A 74 -2.79 3.44 6.92
C GLY A 74 -3.34 2.93 5.59
N LEU A 75 -2.76 3.39 4.49
CA LEU A 75 -3.10 2.96 3.14
C LEU A 75 -1.92 2.31 2.43
N GLY A 76 -0.73 2.93 2.51
CA GLY A 76 0.45 2.44 1.81
C GLY A 76 0.19 2.20 0.32
N LEU A 77 0.52 1.01 -0.18
CA LEU A 77 0.20 0.56 -1.54
C LEU A 77 -1.17 -0.14 -1.66
N GLY A 78 -1.98 -0.16 -0.59
CA GLY A 78 -3.38 -0.60 -0.63
C GLY A 78 -3.64 -2.09 -0.38
N TYR A 79 -2.60 -2.93 -0.24
CA TYR A 79 -2.76 -4.39 -0.14
C TYR A 79 -3.66 -4.87 1.00
N THR A 80 -3.56 -4.27 2.19
CA THR A 80 -4.44 -4.60 3.32
C THR A 80 -5.89 -4.25 3.01
N ALA A 81 -6.15 -3.06 2.45
CA ALA A 81 -7.49 -2.60 2.12
C ALA A 81 -8.12 -3.47 1.02
N VAL A 82 -7.38 -3.76 -0.06
CA VAL A 82 -7.84 -4.65 -1.13
C VAL A 82 -8.13 -6.04 -0.58
N SER A 83 -7.23 -6.63 0.20
CA SER A 83 -7.44 -7.95 0.79
C SER A 83 -8.62 -7.99 1.76
N ALA A 84 -8.98 -6.88 2.42
CA ALA A 84 -10.18 -6.83 3.25
C ALA A 84 -11.45 -6.81 2.39
N LEU A 85 -11.44 -6.06 1.28
CA LEU A 85 -12.57 -6.02 0.32
C LEU A 85 -12.79 -7.32 -0.44
N GLU A 86 -11.82 -8.24 -0.46
CA GLU A 86 -12.00 -9.59 -1.00
C GLU A 86 -12.92 -10.47 -0.11
N ASP A 87 -13.06 -10.17 1.17
CA ASP A 87 -14.00 -10.86 2.06
C ASP A 87 -15.42 -10.36 1.79
N THR A 88 -16.26 -11.25 1.26
CA THR A 88 -17.63 -10.93 0.83
C THR A 88 -18.54 -10.43 1.95
N ARG A 89 -18.14 -10.59 3.21
CA ARG A 89 -18.89 -10.13 4.37
C ARG A 89 -18.67 -8.64 4.64
N VAL A 90 -17.63 -8.03 4.07
CA VAL A 90 -17.31 -6.60 4.22
C VAL A 90 -18.24 -5.77 3.35
N ILE A 91 -19.08 -4.95 3.99
CA ILE A 91 -20.07 -4.09 3.31
C ILE A 91 -19.61 -2.64 3.21
N SER A 92 -18.68 -2.22 4.06
CA SER A 92 -18.07 -0.91 4.02
C SER A 92 -16.61 -0.97 4.50
N LEU A 93 -15.77 -0.12 3.92
CA LEU A 93 -14.38 0.02 4.33
C LEU A 93 -14.01 1.50 4.40
N ILE A 94 -13.46 1.92 5.53
CA ILE A 94 -12.88 3.25 5.73
C ILE A 94 -11.36 3.09 5.85
N VAL A 95 -10.63 3.87 5.07
CA VAL A 95 -9.18 4.00 5.22
C VAL A 95 -8.88 5.28 5.99
N VAL A 96 -8.02 5.17 7.00
CA VAL A 96 -7.51 6.32 7.75
C VAL A 96 -6.01 6.44 7.49
N GLU A 97 -5.64 7.34 6.59
CA GLU A 97 -4.25 7.61 6.21
C GLU A 97 -3.86 9.04 6.60
N TYR A 98 -2.66 9.19 7.14
CA TYR A 98 -2.11 10.48 7.59
C TYR A 98 -1.45 11.26 6.44
N LEU A 99 -0.79 10.54 5.53
CA LEU A 99 -0.03 11.12 4.44
C LEU A 99 -0.93 11.41 3.24
N GLU A 100 -1.27 12.69 3.05
CA GLU A 100 -2.08 13.15 1.91
C GLU A 100 -1.55 12.63 0.57
N GLY A 101 -0.23 12.61 0.37
CA GLY A 101 0.37 12.10 -0.85
C GLY A 101 0.05 10.63 -1.14
N VAL A 102 -0.03 9.79 -0.10
CA VAL A 102 -0.42 8.38 -0.26
C VAL A 102 -1.87 8.29 -0.75
N ILE A 103 -2.78 9.07 -0.15
CA ILE A 103 -4.19 9.11 -0.56
C ILE A 103 -4.31 9.55 -2.02
N GLU A 104 -3.60 10.61 -2.40
CA GLU A 104 -3.64 11.14 -3.76
C GLU A 104 -3.15 10.16 -4.82
N TRP A 105 -2.11 9.37 -4.53
CA TRP A 105 -1.61 8.36 -5.47
C TRP A 105 -2.73 7.39 -5.87
N HIS A 106 -3.50 6.89 -4.89
CA HIS A 106 -4.62 5.98 -5.16
C HIS A 106 -5.80 6.65 -5.86
N GLN A 107 -6.01 7.95 -5.65
CA GLN A 107 -7.08 8.69 -6.33
C GLN A 107 -6.74 9.03 -7.79
N LYS A 108 -5.46 9.21 -8.12
CA LYS A 108 -5.00 9.67 -9.44
C LYS A 108 -4.65 8.53 -10.41
N GLY A 109 -4.32 7.34 -9.90
CA GLY A 109 -3.96 6.17 -10.70
C GLY A 109 -2.51 6.20 -11.17
#